data_AF-A0A1B6CW06-F1
#
_entry.id   AF-A0A1B6CW06-F1
#
_cell.length_a   1.000
_cell.length_b   1.000
_cell.length_c   1.000
_cell.angle_alpha   90.00
_cell.angle_beta   90.00
_cell.angle_gamma   90.00
#
_symmetry.space_group_name_H-M   'P 1'
#
loop_
_entity.id
_entity.type
_entity.pdbx_description
1 polymer ?
#
loop_
_entity_poly.entity_id
_entity_poly.type
_entity_poly.pdbx_seq_one_letter_code
_entity_poly.pdbx_strand_id
1 'polypeptide(L)'
;MTKRVSRRLGLDEVLPYNDVHSMYIACTFETAWTPRIPSPWCSLFTKEDLEVLEYSEDLKYFWVDGYGYEINYKQACPAIGDMIQHLTNTTLPKAVFYFTHSGTLLKVLSFLNLYNDNKKLTADNFRQNKDRKWRVSKIDVFGTNLAFILYRCGDGDKVLTMHQERPVTLPGCPQGELCPLSRILELYGNSVHSCKFNEMCAYSVPS
;
A
#
# COMPACT_ATOMS: atom_id res chain seq x y z
N MET A 1 -25.96 0.86 5.16
CA MET A 1 -25.62 0.23 3.88
C MET A 1 -26.48 -0.98 3.56
N THR A 2 -26.35 -2.13 4.24
CA THR A 2 -27.04 -3.40 3.86
C THR A 2 -28.56 -3.25 3.64
N LYS A 3 -29.27 -2.62 4.59
CA LYS A 3 -30.71 -2.30 4.45
C LYS A 3 -31.05 -1.45 3.21
N ARG A 4 -30.16 -0.55 2.79
CA ARG A 4 -30.35 0.29 1.58
C ARG A 4 -30.18 -0.54 0.31
N VAL A 5 -29.13 -1.37 0.27
CA VAL A 5 -28.83 -2.25 -0.87
C VAL A 5 -29.95 -3.26 -1.08
N SER A 6 -30.42 -3.95 -0.03
CA SER A 6 -31.53 -4.91 -0.13
C SER A 6 -32.82 -4.26 -0.63
N ARG A 7 -33.14 -3.04 -0.16
CA ARG A 7 -34.31 -2.30 -0.63
C ARG A 7 -34.21 -1.90 -2.10
N ARG A 8 -33.02 -1.50 -2.56
CA ARG A 8 -32.78 -1.18 -3.98
C ARG A 8 -32.95 -2.40 -4.89
N LEU A 9 -32.67 -3.59 -4.38
CA LEU A 9 -32.91 -4.87 -5.05
C LEU A 9 -34.37 -5.34 -4.99
N GLY A 10 -35.25 -4.63 -4.26
CA GLY A 10 -36.65 -5.04 -4.09
C GLY A 10 -36.82 -6.27 -3.19
N LEU A 11 -35.86 -6.55 -2.31
CA LEU A 11 -35.93 -7.69 -1.37
C LEU A 11 -36.62 -7.28 -0.06
N ASP A 12 -37.49 -8.16 0.43
CA ASP A 12 -38.15 -8.00 1.73
C ASP A 12 -37.20 -8.28 2.91
N GLU A 13 -36.25 -9.18 2.72
CA GLU A 13 -35.23 -9.54 3.72
C GLU A 13 -33.96 -8.70 3.58
N VAL A 14 -33.31 -8.44 4.73
CA VAL A 14 -32.03 -7.72 4.77
C VAL A 14 -30.90 -8.71 4.47
N LEU A 15 -30.17 -8.46 3.38
CA LEU A 15 -29.02 -9.26 3.00
C LEU A 15 -27.91 -9.16 4.07
N PRO A 16 -27.22 -10.28 4.34
CA PRO A 16 -26.05 -10.27 5.22
C PRO A 16 -24.92 -9.44 4.60
N TYR A 17 -24.01 -8.96 5.44
CA TYR A 17 -22.88 -8.12 5.00
C TYR A 17 -22.03 -8.81 3.94
N ASN A 18 -21.76 -10.11 4.08
CA ASN A 18 -20.90 -10.85 3.15
C ASN A 18 -21.46 -10.88 1.72
N ASP A 19 -22.78 -10.95 1.56
CA ASP A 19 -23.41 -10.91 0.23
C ASP A 19 -23.27 -9.52 -0.39
N VAL A 20 -23.53 -8.47 0.41
CA VAL A 20 -23.36 -7.08 -0.03
C VAL A 20 -21.88 -6.78 -0.36
N HIS A 21 -20.95 -7.31 0.42
CA HIS A 21 -19.52 -7.22 0.15
C HIS A 21 -19.15 -7.98 -1.14
N SER A 22 -19.74 -9.15 -1.39
CA SER A 22 -19.52 -9.89 -2.65
C SER A 22 -20.02 -9.12 -3.87
N MET A 23 -21.16 -8.43 -3.75
CA MET A 23 -21.66 -7.50 -4.78
C MET A 23 -20.70 -6.33 -5.02
N TYR A 24 -20.08 -5.80 -3.96
CA TYR A 24 -19.04 -4.78 -4.07
C TYR A 24 -17.80 -5.30 -4.82
N ILE A 25 -17.32 -6.50 -4.46
CA ILE A 25 -16.22 -7.14 -5.16
C ILE A 25 -16.58 -7.36 -6.65
N ALA A 26 -17.76 -7.89 -6.96
CA ALA A 26 -18.22 -8.05 -8.34
C ALA A 26 -18.22 -6.71 -9.12
N CYS A 27 -18.73 -5.64 -8.50
CA CYS A 27 -18.66 -4.29 -9.05
C CYS A 27 -17.22 -3.86 -9.40
N THR A 28 -16.26 -4.05 -8.47
CA THR A 28 -14.86 -3.65 -8.69
C THR A 28 -14.20 -4.45 -9.82
N PHE A 29 -14.38 -5.77 -9.84
CA PHE A 29 -13.77 -6.65 -10.84
C PHE A 29 -14.39 -6.48 -12.24
N GLU A 30 -15.72 -6.36 -12.34
CA GLU A 30 -16.37 -6.11 -13.64
C GLU A 30 -15.96 -4.74 -14.20
N THR A 31 -15.86 -3.72 -13.35
CA THR A 31 -15.40 -2.39 -13.79
C THR A 31 -13.96 -2.45 -14.32
N ALA A 32 -13.08 -3.23 -13.69
CA ALA A 32 -11.72 -3.43 -14.16
C ALA A 32 -11.66 -4.25 -15.46
N TRP A 33 -12.49 -5.30 -15.56
CA TRP A 33 -12.52 -6.20 -16.70
C TRP A 33 -13.15 -5.55 -17.95
N THR A 34 -14.20 -4.77 -17.76
CA THR A 34 -14.98 -4.16 -18.85
C THR A 34 -15.19 -2.66 -18.61
N PRO A 35 -14.12 -1.84 -18.70
CA PRO A 35 -14.14 -0.44 -18.25
C PRO A 35 -15.09 0.48 -19.04
N ARG A 36 -15.56 0.04 -20.21
CA ARG A 36 -16.49 0.81 -21.05
C ARG A 36 -17.96 0.53 -20.74
N ILE A 37 -18.27 -0.52 -19.98
CA ILE A 37 -19.63 -0.92 -19.67
C ILE A 37 -19.83 -0.80 -18.15
N PRO A 38 -20.73 0.08 -17.68
CA PRO A 38 -21.01 0.20 -16.26
C PRO A 38 -21.48 -1.16 -15.69
N SER A 39 -20.83 -1.62 -14.61
CA SER A 39 -21.26 -2.84 -13.93
C SER A 39 -22.62 -2.61 -13.24
N PRO A 40 -23.61 -3.49 -13.46
CA PRO A 40 -24.90 -3.40 -12.78
C PRO A 40 -24.74 -3.52 -11.25
N TRP A 41 -23.75 -4.27 -10.78
CA TRP A 41 -23.47 -4.39 -9.34
C TRP A 41 -23.08 -3.05 -8.72
N CYS A 42 -22.39 -2.18 -9.46
CA CYS A 42 -22.02 -0.86 -8.95
C CYS A 42 -23.23 0.06 -8.74
N SER A 43 -24.30 -0.12 -9.52
CA SER A 43 -25.52 0.71 -9.42
C SER A 43 -26.26 0.54 -8.08
N LEU A 44 -26.01 -0.58 -7.38
CA LEU A 44 -26.62 -0.88 -6.10
C LEU A 44 -26.14 0.03 -4.97
N PHE A 45 -24.95 0.63 -5.11
CA PHE A 45 -24.30 1.40 -4.06
C PHE A 45 -24.49 2.91 -4.25
N THR A 46 -24.62 3.64 -3.15
CA THR A 46 -24.40 5.09 -3.16
C THR A 46 -22.91 5.39 -3.05
N LYS A 47 -22.50 6.64 -3.33
CA LYS A 47 -21.13 7.08 -3.05
C LYS A 47 -20.73 6.86 -1.59
N GLU A 48 -21.63 7.15 -0.64
CA GLU A 48 -21.37 6.92 0.78
C GLU A 48 -21.18 5.42 1.08
N ASP A 49 -21.98 4.53 0.47
CA ASP A 49 -21.80 3.09 0.64
C ASP A 49 -20.42 2.63 0.14
N LEU A 50 -19.98 3.14 -1.03
CA LEU A 50 -18.66 2.85 -1.58
C LEU A 50 -17.52 3.40 -0.70
N GLU A 51 -17.66 4.60 -0.14
CA GLU A 51 -16.66 5.17 0.78
C GLU A 51 -16.54 4.35 2.07
N VAL A 52 -17.64 3.80 2.58
CA VAL A 52 -17.63 2.90 3.75
C VAL A 52 -16.95 1.57 3.41
N LEU A 53 -17.22 0.99 2.24
CA LEU A 53 -16.59 -0.25 1.79
C LEU A 53 -15.09 -0.06 1.49
N GLU A 54 -14.70 1.05 0.86
CA GLU A 54 -13.31 1.46 0.68
C GLU A 54 -12.60 1.54 2.04
N TYR A 55 -13.23 2.20 3.03
CA TYR A 55 -12.67 2.32 4.36
C TYR A 55 -12.51 0.97 5.07
N SER A 56 -13.43 0.02 4.83
CA SER A 56 -13.31 -1.34 5.34
C SER A 56 -12.07 -2.05 4.78
N GLU A 57 -11.78 -1.90 3.49
CA GLU A 57 -10.55 -2.45 2.89
C GLU A 57 -9.32 -1.73 3.45
N ASP A 58 -9.36 -0.40 3.59
CA ASP A 58 -8.26 0.35 4.17
C ASP A 58 -7.91 -0.13 5.58
N LEU A 59 -8.91 -0.41 6.42
CA LEU A 59 -8.70 -0.99 7.75
C LEU A 59 -8.01 -2.35 7.65
N LYS A 60 -8.53 -3.27 6.83
CA LYS A 60 -7.95 -4.60 6.65
C LYS A 60 -6.46 -4.51 6.30
N TYR A 61 -6.13 -3.75 5.25
CA TYR A 61 -4.75 -3.63 4.79
C TYR A 61 -3.87 -2.80 5.74
N PHE A 62 -4.41 -1.78 6.42
CA PHE A 62 -3.66 -1.04 7.44
C PHE A 62 -3.22 -1.97 8.57
N TRP A 63 -4.13 -2.83 9.06
CA TRP A 63 -3.87 -3.70 10.20
C TRP A 63 -3.05 -4.95 9.86
N VAL A 64 -3.19 -5.49 8.65
CA VAL A 64 -2.50 -6.73 8.22
C VAL A 64 -1.20 -6.45 7.46
N ASP A 65 -1.16 -5.39 6.65
CA ASP A 65 -0.06 -5.10 5.72
C ASP A 65 0.64 -3.77 5.96
N GLY A 66 0.02 -2.87 6.72
CA GLY A 66 0.51 -1.53 6.96
C GLY A 66 0.91 -1.24 8.41
N TYR A 67 0.61 -0.02 8.84
CA TYR A 67 1.03 0.55 10.13
C TYR A 67 0.27 0.05 11.37
N GLY A 68 -0.60 -0.95 11.24
CA GLY A 68 -1.30 -1.53 12.39
C GLY A 68 -0.33 -2.05 13.46
N TYR A 69 0.69 -2.80 13.02
CA TYR A 69 1.73 -3.37 13.87
C TYR A 69 3.10 -3.19 13.22
N GLU A 70 4.12 -2.90 14.03
CA GLU A 70 5.48 -2.67 13.51
C GLU A 70 6.05 -3.87 12.75
N ILE A 71 5.70 -5.09 13.18
CA ILE A 71 6.16 -6.33 12.55
C ILE A 71 5.72 -6.44 11.07
N ASN A 72 4.58 -5.84 10.72
CA ASN A 72 4.03 -5.89 9.38
C ASN A 72 5.04 -5.33 8.37
N TYR A 73 5.63 -4.17 8.66
CA TYR A 73 6.53 -3.51 7.74
C TYR A 73 8.00 -3.73 8.08
N LYS A 74 8.39 -3.94 9.34
CA LYS A 74 9.79 -4.25 9.71
C LYS A 74 10.34 -5.46 8.96
N GLN A 75 9.51 -6.46 8.67
CA GLN A 75 9.89 -7.63 7.88
C GLN A 75 10.24 -7.31 6.41
N ALA A 76 9.94 -6.11 5.90
CA ALA A 76 10.30 -5.68 4.55
C ALA A 76 11.78 -5.25 4.42
N CYS A 77 12.56 -5.24 5.51
CA CYS A 77 13.96 -4.84 5.48
C CYS A 77 14.85 -5.60 4.47
N PRO A 78 14.65 -6.89 4.15
CA PRO A 78 15.44 -7.56 3.10
C PRO A 78 15.25 -6.93 1.72
N ALA A 79 14.02 -6.52 1.36
CA ALA A 79 13.74 -5.89 0.08
C ALA A 79 14.40 -4.50 -0.03
N ILE A 80 14.41 -3.73 1.05
CA ILE A 80 15.10 -2.43 1.10
C ILE A 80 16.62 -2.62 1.06
N GLY A 81 17.15 -3.65 1.73
CA GLY A 81 18.56 -3.98 1.68
C GLY A 81 19.04 -4.36 0.27
N ASP A 82 18.25 -5.20 -0.42
CA ASP A 82 18.51 -5.57 -1.81
C ASP A 82 18.47 -4.34 -2.73
N MET A 83 17.48 -3.45 -2.56
CA MET A 83 17.42 -2.19 -3.29
C MET A 83 18.68 -1.34 -3.08
N ILE A 84 19.11 -1.14 -1.82
CA ILE A 84 20.33 -0.39 -1.51
C ILE A 84 21.57 -1.04 -2.14
N GLN A 85 21.66 -2.37 -2.12
CA GLN A 85 22.76 -3.11 -2.73
C GLN A 85 22.84 -2.84 -4.24
N HIS A 86 21.70 -2.88 -4.94
CA HIS A 86 21.64 -2.58 -6.37
C HIS A 86 21.92 -1.11 -6.70
N LEU A 87 21.55 -0.17 -5.82
CA LEU A 87 21.86 1.24 -6.01
C LEU A 87 23.34 1.57 -5.77
N THR A 88 24.05 0.79 -4.94
CA THR A 88 25.43 1.10 -4.53
C THR A 88 26.48 0.25 -5.24
N ASN A 89 26.13 -0.95 -5.72
CA ASN A 89 27.07 -1.86 -6.35
C ASN A 89 27.03 -1.77 -7.88
N THR A 90 28.07 -1.20 -8.46
CA THR A 90 28.20 -1.00 -9.91
C THR A 90 28.46 -2.28 -10.72
N THR A 91 28.73 -3.41 -10.07
CA THR A 91 28.95 -4.70 -10.75
C THR A 91 27.65 -5.46 -11.01
N LEU A 92 26.54 -5.05 -10.37
CA LEU A 92 25.23 -5.65 -10.55
C LEU A 92 24.52 -5.18 -11.83
N PRO A 93 23.49 -5.89 -12.30
CA PRO A 93 22.69 -5.46 -13.44
C PRO A 93 22.12 -4.05 -13.26
N LYS A 94 22.08 -3.27 -14.34
CA LYS A 94 21.58 -1.88 -14.33
C LYS A 94 20.10 -1.74 -14.04
N ALA A 95 19.33 -2.82 -14.22
CA ALA A 95 17.90 -2.86 -13.97
C ALA A 95 17.52 -4.24 -13.44
N VAL A 96 16.69 -4.25 -12.39
CA VAL A 96 16.15 -5.47 -11.77
C VAL A 96 14.66 -5.24 -11.55
N PHE A 97 13.85 -6.26 -11.88
CA PHE A 97 12.40 -6.19 -11.82
C PHE A 97 11.88 -7.30 -10.93
N TYR A 98 11.14 -6.91 -9.89
CA TYR A 98 10.49 -7.82 -8.96
C TYR A 98 8.97 -7.79 -9.17
N PHE A 99 8.35 -8.96 -9.11
CA PHE A 99 6.90 -9.11 -9.18
C PHE A 99 6.42 -9.72 -7.88
N THR A 100 5.43 -9.09 -7.24
CA THR A 100 4.91 -9.52 -5.95
C THR A 100 3.42 -9.17 -5.83
N HIS A 101 2.86 -9.42 -4.66
CA HIS A 101 1.46 -9.15 -4.33
C HIS A 101 1.32 -7.84 -3.55
N SER A 102 0.08 -7.31 -3.51
CA SER A 102 -0.31 -6.11 -2.78
C SER A 102 0.24 -6.03 -1.36
N GLY A 103 0.04 -7.09 -0.57
CA GLY A 103 0.49 -7.13 0.82
C GLY A 103 1.99 -6.89 0.99
N THR A 104 2.83 -7.48 0.12
CA THR A 104 4.28 -7.24 0.14
C THR A 104 4.61 -5.79 -0.19
N LEU A 105 3.94 -5.21 -1.20
CA LEU A 105 4.19 -3.84 -1.61
C LEU A 105 3.77 -2.84 -0.53
N LEU A 106 2.61 -3.04 0.09
CA LEU A 106 2.13 -2.23 1.22
C LEU A 106 3.09 -2.27 2.42
N LYS A 107 3.69 -3.42 2.70
CA LYS A 107 4.73 -3.54 3.75
C LYS A 107 5.98 -2.74 3.40
N VAL A 108 6.41 -2.75 2.14
CA VAL A 108 7.53 -1.92 1.65
C VAL A 108 7.21 -0.43 1.72
N LEU A 109 6.04 0.00 1.23
CA LEU A 109 5.58 1.39 1.33
C LEU A 109 5.54 1.86 2.79
N SER A 110 5.07 0.98 3.68
CA SER A 110 5.01 1.25 5.11
C SER A 110 6.38 1.37 5.75
N PHE A 111 7.34 0.50 5.38
CA PHE A 111 8.72 0.57 5.84
C PHE A 111 9.40 1.88 5.41
N LEU A 112 9.10 2.36 4.21
CA LEU A 112 9.56 3.66 3.69
C LEU A 112 8.85 4.85 4.35
N ASN A 113 7.90 4.60 5.26
CA ASN A 113 7.06 5.58 5.95
C ASN A 113 6.16 6.41 5.01
N LEU A 114 5.83 5.89 3.82
CA LEU A 114 4.93 6.53 2.87
C LEU A 114 3.45 6.36 3.25
N TYR A 115 2.66 7.42 3.05
CA TYR A 115 1.22 7.42 3.33
C TYR A 115 0.86 7.19 4.81
N ASN A 116 1.79 7.48 5.73
CA ASN A 116 1.52 7.41 7.16
C ASN A 116 0.79 8.67 7.66
N ASP A 117 -0.30 8.45 8.39
CA ASP A 117 -1.07 9.49 9.07
C ASP A 117 -0.72 9.49 10.57
N ASN A 118 -0.82 10.66 11.22
CA ASN A 118 -0.55 10.77 12.65
C ASN A 118 -1.58 9.99 13.51
N LYS A 119 -2.78 9.79 12.98
CA LYS A 119 -3.88 9.10 13.66
C LYS A 119 -4.07 7.72 13.04
N LYS A 120 -4.06 6.67 13.88
CA LYS A 120 -4.33 5.30 13.44
C LYS A 120 -5.74 5.16 12.86
N LEU A 121 -5.86 4.34 11.83
CA LEU A 121 -7.15 3.95 11.26
C LEU A 121 -7.85 2.96 12.18
N THR A 122 -9.05 3.30 12.64
CA THR A 122 -9.88 2.45 13.50
C THR A 122 -11.30 2.37 12.95
N ALA A 123 -12.05 1.34 13.36
CA ALA A 123 -13.40 1.10 12.85
C ALA A 123 -14.38 2.25 13.16
N ASP A 124 -14.14 2.99 14.23
CA ASP A 124 -15.00 4.07 14.75
C ASP A 124 -14.63 5.47 14.24
N ASN A 125 -13.52 5.63 13.52
CA ASN A 125 -13.02 6.95 13.13
C ASN A 125 -13.11 7.29 11.62
N PHE A 126 -13.96 6.56 10.88
CA PHE A 126 -14.25 6.80 9.45
C PHE A 126 -14.55 8.27 9.13
N ARG A 127 -15.43 8.91 9.91
CA ARG A 127 -15.87 10.30 9.65
C ARG A 127 -14.76 11.32 9.83
N GLN A 128 -13.80 11.05 10.71
CA GLN A 128 -12.67 11.93 10.99
C GLN A 128 -11.51 11.71 9.99
N ASN A 129 -11.48 10.57 9.29
CA ASN A 129 -10.39 10.16 8.40
C ASN A 129 -10.79 10.19 6.91
N LYS A 130 -11.55 11.21 6.50
CA LYS A 130 -11.95 11.40 5.10
C LYS A 130 -10.78 11.72 4.18
N ASP A 131 -9.77 12.42 4.69
CA ASP A 131 -8.57 12.85 3.94
C ASP A 131 -7.32 12.05 4.31
N ARG A 132 -7.51 10.84 4.86
CA ARG A 132 -6.43 9.90 5.17
C ARG A 132 -5.51 9.69 3.96
N LYS A 133 -4.21 9.60 4.22
CA LYS A 133 -3.21 9.23 3.22
C LYS A 133 -3.24 7.74 2.94
N TRP A 134 -3.49 6.91 3.96
CA TRP A 134 -3.66 5.47 3.80
C TRP A 134 -5.04 5.16 3.20
N ARG A 135 -5.11 5.21 1.87
CA ARG A 135 -6.28 4.87 1.06
C ARG A 135 -5.86 3.90 -0.04
N VAL A 136 -6.06 2.60 0.19
CA VAL A 136 -5.62 1.47 -0.64
C VAL A 136 -6.14 1.57 -2.07
N SER A 137 -7.37 2.05 -2.25
CA SER A 137 -7.94 2.35 -3.58
C SER A 137 -7.16 3.38 -4.40
N LYS A 138 -6.20 4.09 -3.79
CA LYS A 138 -5.29 5.07 -4.42
C LYS A 138 -3.84 4.65 -4.38
N ILE A 139 -3.41 3.88 -3.38
CA ILE A 139 -2.00 3.54 -3.17
C ILE A 139 -1.65 2.09 -3.56
N ASP A 140 -2.64 1.21 -3.71
CA ASP A 140 -2.42 -0.21 -4.00
C ASP A 140 -3.58 -0.76 -4.84
N VAL A 141 -3.66 -0.25 -6.07
CA VAL A 141 -4.59 -0.71 -7.12
C VAL A 141 -3.94 -1.83 -7.96
N PHE A 142 -4.71 -2.45 -8.84
CA PHE A 142 -4.15 -3.42 -9.80
C PHE A 142 -3.00 -2.81 -10.61
N GLY A 143 -1.85 -3.49 -10.63
CA GLY A 143 -0.66 -3.04 -11.35
C GLY A 143 0.18 -1.99 -10.60
N THR A 144 -0.08 -1.76 -9.32
CA THR A 144 0.75 -0.85 -8.50
C THR A 144 2.21 -1.27 -8.55
N ASN A 145 3.09 -0.29 -8.77
CA ASN A 145 4.53 -0.46 -8.88
C ASN A 145 5.27 0.60 -8.06
N LEU A 146 6.47 0.26 -7.64
CA LEU A 146 7.41 1.12 -6.93
C LEU A 146 8.77 0.99 -7.61
N ALA A 147 9.38 2.12 -7.95
CA ALA A 147 10.67 2.16 -8.62
C ALA A 147 11.63 3.10 -7.89
N PHE A 148 12.91 2.73 -7.89
CA PHE A 148 14.02 3.54 -7.43
C PHE A 148 15.02 3.66 -8.59
N ILE A 149 15.27 4.88 -9.04
CA ILE A 149 16.09 5.16 -10.22
C ILE A 149 17.30 5.99 -9.78
N LEU A 150 18.50 5.45 -9.99
CA LEU A 150 19.75 6.15 -9.69
C LEU A 150 20.15 7.08 -10.83
N TYR A 151 20.41 8.34 -10.48
CA TYR A 151 21.03 9.34 -11.33
C TYR A 151 22.43 9.64 -10.79
N ARG A 152 23.43 9.63 -11.69
CA ARG A 152 24.78 10.10 -11.39
C ARG A 152 24.86 11.57 -11.76
N CYS A 153 24.81 12.45 -10.76
CA CYS A 153 24.90 13.89 -10.96
C CYS A 153 26.33 14.37 -10.69
N GLY A 154 26.70 15.53 -11.21
CA GLY A 154 28.04 16.11 -10.99
C GLY A 154 28.31 16.45 -9.52
N ASP A 155 27.26 16.67 -8.72
CA ASP A 155 27.29 16.96 -7.29
C ASP A 155 26.99 15.72 -6.42
N GLY A 156 27.02 14.52 -6.99
CA GLY A 156 26.82 13.25 -6.29
C GLY A 156 25.61 12.45 -6.78
N ASP A 157 25.56 11.18 -6.38
CA ASP A 157 24.49 10.26 -6.80
C ASP A 157 23.17 10.59 -6.10
N LYS A 158 22.08 10.59 -6.86
CA LYS A 158 20.72 10.91 -6.39
C LYS A 158 19.71 9.87 -6.89
N VAL A 159 18.64 9.67 -6.13
CA VAL A 159 17.63 8.64 -6.37
C VAL A 159 16.28 9.31 -6.58
N LEU A 160 15.63 8.97 -7.70
CA LEU A 160 14.22 9.23 -7.93
C LEU A 160 13.42 8.04 -7.41
N THR A 161 12.49 8.28 -6.49
CA THR A 161 11.48 7.28 -6.09
C THR A 161 10.19 7.56 -6.84
N MET A 162 9.62 6.53 -7.47
CA MET A 162 8.33 6.62 -8.15
C MET A 162 7.39 5.57 -7.59
N HIS A 163 6.15 5.95 -7.33
CA HIS A 163 5.08 5.04 -6.95
C HIS A 163 3.89 5.24 -7.88
N GLN A 164 3.45 4.16 -8.55
CA GLN A 164 2.49 4.22 -9.66
C GLN A 164 2.88 5.27 -10.70
N GLU A 165 4.12 5.14 -11.20
CA GLU A 165 4.69 6.00 -12.25
C GLU A 165 4.74 7.50 -11.92
N ARG A 166 4.52 7.88 -10.66
CA ARG A 166 4.55 9.27 -10.19
C ARG A 166 5.71 9.47 -9.23
N PRO A 167 6.51 10.54 -9.41
CA PRO A 167 7.52 10.91 -8.41
C PRO A 167 6.90 11.06 -7.02
N VAL A 168 7.53 10.45 -6.03
CA VAL A 168 7.18 10.60 -4.61
C VAL A 168 8.41 10.97 -3.81
N THR A 169 8.26 11.90 -2.88
CA THR A 169 9.33 12.26 -1.95
C THR A 169 9.26 11.36 -0.73
N LEU A 170 10.34 10.60 -0.50
CA LEU A 170 10.48 9.82 0.73
C LEU A 170 10.57 10.74 1.96
N PRO A 171 9.89 10.41 3.07
CA PRO A 171 10.06 11.14 4.32
C PRO A 171 11.53 11.22 4.73
N GLY A 172 12.01 12.44 4.99
CA GLY A 172 13.42 12.70 5.32
C GLY A 172 14.30 13.08 4.13
N CYS A 173 13.81 13.01 2.89
CA CYS A 173 14.47 13.56 1.70
C CYS A 173 14.04 15.02 1.43
N PRO A 174 14.85 15.80 0.67
CA PRO A 174 14.48 17.15 0.23
C PRO A 174 13.18 17.16 -0.58
N GLN A 175 12.34 18.18 -0.36
CA GLN A 175 11.05 18.31 -1.05
C GLN A 175 11.25 18.81 -2.49
N GLY A 176 10.58 18.17 -3.45
CA GLY A 176 10.60 18.59 -4.85
C GLY A 176 11.90 18.28 -5.61
N GLU A 177 12.85 17.59 -4.99
CA GLU A 177 14.16 17.26 -5.57
C GLU A 177 14.44 15.74 -5.51
N LEU A 178 15.45 15.29 -6.26
CA LEU A 178 15.96 13.92 -6.16
C LEU A 178 16.62 13.71 -4.78
N CYS A 179 16.38 12.56 -4.16
CA CYS A 179 16.96 12.30 -2.85
C CYS A 179 18.44 11.90 -2.97
N PRO A 180 19.39 12.53 -2.27
CA PRO A 180 20.78 12.09 -2.27
C PRO A 180 20.90 10.62 -1.85
N LEU A 181 21.70 9.83 -2.56
CA LEU A 181 21.91 8.41 -2.21
C LEU A 181 22.46 8.27 -0.78
N SER A 182 23.35 9.17 -0.36
CA SER A 182 23.85 9.24 1.02
C SER A 182 22.74 9.40 2.06
N ARG A 183 21.70 10.18 1.74
CA ARG A 183 20.54 10.36 2.63
C ARG A 183 19.68 9.10 2.71
N ILE A 184 19.49 8.36 1.61
CA ILE A 184 18.82 7.05 1.64
C ILE A 184 19.59 6.07 2.54
N LEU A 185 20.91 6.03 2.44
CA LEU A 185 21.75 5.20 3.30
C LEU A 185 21.64 5.59 4.78
N GLU A 186 21.58 6.89 5.10
CA GLU A 186 21.38 7.36 6.47
C GLU A 186 20.01 6.96 7.03
N LEU A 187 18.94 7.11 6.24
CA LEU A 187 17.57 6.84 6.66
C LEU A 187 17.31 5.35 6.90
N TYR A 188 17.84 4.47 6.04
CA TYR A 188 17.46 3.06 6.03
C TYR A 188 18.62 2.09 6.30
N GLY A 189 19.87 2.54 6.22
CA GLY A 189 21.05 1.68 6.35
C GLY A 189 21.10 0.94 7.68
N ASN A 190 20.80 1.62 8.79
CA ASN A 190 20.75 0.98 10.11
C ASN A 190 19.65 -0.08 10.20
N SER A 191 18.43 0.24 9.74
CA SER A 191 17.29 -0.70 9.76
C SER A 191 17.54 -1.94 8.89
N VAL A 192 18.31 -1.80 7.81
CA VAL A 192 18.77 -2.93 6.99
C VAL A 192 19.89 -3.70 7.67
N HIS A 193 20.91 -3.03 8.23
CA HIS A 193 22.03 -3.71 8.87
C HIS A 193 21.63 -4.50 10.11
N SER A 194 20.71 -3.95 10.92
CA SER A 194 20.15 -4.62 12.10
C SER A 194 18.92 -5.49 11.78
N CYS A 195 18.67 -5.80 10.52
CA CYS A 195 17.51 -6.58 10.06
C CYS A 195 17.62 -8.05 10.50
N LYS A 196 17.04 -8.37 11.65
CA LYS A 196 16.97 -9.75 12.18
C LYS A 196 15.73 -10.48 11.64
N PHE A 197 15.58 -10.55 10.31
CA PHE A 197 14.37 -11.09 9.65
C PHE A 197 13.99 -12.48 10.16
N ASN A 198 14.95 -13.41 10.20
CA ASN A 198 14.69 -14.78 10.62
C ASN A 198 14.28 -14.88 12.09
N GLU A 199 14.82 -14.03 12.98
CA GLU A 199 14.41 -14.01 14.39
C GLU A 199 13.01 -13.39 14.55
N MET A 200 12.73 -12.28 13.83
CA MET A 200 11.42 -11.62 13.85
C MET A 200 10.30 -12.54 13.36
N CYS A 201 10.58 -13.36 12.35
CA CYS A 201 9.63 -14.25 11.71
C CYS A 201 9.75 -15.70 12.20
N ALA A 202 10.53 -15.95 13.27
CA ALA A 202 10.69 -17.29 13.82
C ALA A 202 9.35 -17.79 14.39
N TYR A 203 8.91 -18.95 13.92
CA TYR A 203 7.77 -19.65 14.50
C TYR A 203 8.28 -20.56 15.63
N SER A 204 8.02 -20.20 16.88
CA SER A 204 8.21 -21.12 18.00
C SER A 204 7.07 -22.14 17.98
N VAL A 205 7.38 -23.39 17.65
CA VAL A 205 6.43 -24.50 17.83
C VAL A 205 6.15 -24.62 19.34
N PRO A 206 4.90 -24.45 19.81
CA PRO A 206 4.58 -24.71 21.19
C PRO A 206 4.84 -26.21 21.47
N SER A 207 5.69 -26.48 22.47
CA SER A 207 5.92 -27.82 23.02
C SER A 207 4.69 -28.36 23.72
#